data_AF-A0A0M8TUL4-F1
#
_entry.id   AF-A0A0M8TUL4-F1
#
_cell.length_a   1.000
_cell.length_b   1.000
_cell.length_c   1.000
_cell.angle_alpha   90.00
_cell.angle_beta   90.00
_cell.angle_gamma   90.00
#
_symmetry.space_group_name_H-M   'P 1'
#
loop_
_entity.id
_entity.type
_entity.pdbx_description
1 polymer ?
#
loop_
_entity_poly.entity_id
_entity_poly.type
_entity_poly.pdbx_seq_one_letter_code
_entity_poly.pdbx_strand_id
1 'polypeptide(L)'
;MSWGHAVSKDLVHWEELPLALSHDDEEMVFSGSAVVDWDNTTGFGTKANPPMVAIYTSAYKNGGKQAQSLAYSTDRGRTWTKYQGNPVIDIGSNNFRDPKVQWYAPTKSWLMTVSLSAEHKVRFYSSKNLKD
;
A
#
# COMPACT_ATOMS: atom_id res chain seq x y z
N MET A 1 -7.50 4.03 12.95
CA MET A 1 -7.04 5.02 11.94
C MET A 1 -7.19 4.39 10.56
N SER A 2 -7.79 5.12 9.62
CA SER A 2 -8.21 4.63 8.28
C SER A 2 -7.73 5.61 7.20
N TRP A 3 -7.80 5.23 5.91
CA TRP A 3 -7.58 6.18 4.81
C TRP A 3 -8.90 6.80 4.34
N GLY A 4 -9.01 8.12 4.49
CA GLY A 4 -10.01 8.94 3.79
C GLY A 4 -9.69 9.05 2.29
N HIS A 5 -10.64 9.53 1.51
CA HIS A 5 -10.50 9.62 0.07
C HIS A 5 -11.18 10.87 -0.48
N ALA A 6 -10.47 11.62 -1.31
CA ALA A 6 -11.04 12.70 -2.09
C ALA A 6 -10.41 12.68 -3.49
N VAL A 7 -11.17 13.13 -4.49
CA VAL A 7 -10.71 13.23 -5.87
C VAL A 7 -10.83 14.65 -6.38
N SER A 8 -9.95 15.01 -7.29
CA SER A 8 -9.96 16.30 -7.95
C SER A 8 -9.53 16.15 -9.41
N LYS A 9 -10.08 17.00 -10.27
CA LYS A 9 -9.66 17.12 -11.68
C LYS A 9 -8.57 18.17 -11.87
N ASP A 10 -8.39 19.08 -10.92
CA ASP A 10 -7.51 20.25 -11.01
C ASP A 10 -6.55 20.40 -9.81
N LEU A 11 -6.64 19.50 -8.83
CA LEU A 11 -5.90 19.51 -7.55
C LEU A 11 -6.24 20.70 -6.63
N VAL A 12 -7.31 21.43 -6.92
CA VAL A 12 -7.77 22.60 -6.14
C VAL A 12 -9.16 22.36 -5.56
N HIS A 13 -10.10 21.88 -6.37
CA HIS A 13 -11.47 21.57 -5.94
C HIS A 13 -11.60 20.07 -5.69
N TRP A 14 -11.99 19.69 -4.48
CA TRP A 14 -12.00 18.30 -4.03
C TRP A 14 -13.43 17.83 -3.75
N GLU A 15 -13.77 16.67 -4.31
CA GLU A 15 -14.96 15.92 -3.95
C GLU A 15 -14.56 14.83 -2.96
N GLU A 16 -15.11 14.90 -1.75
CA GLU A 16 -14.95 13.84 -0.76
C GLU A 16 -15.70 12.59 -1.21
N LEU A 17 -15.03 11.45 -1.11
CA LEU A 17 -15.57 10.13 -1.43
C LEU A 17 -15.72 9.31 -0.15
N PRO A 18 -16.47 8.19 -0.20
CA PRO A 18 -16.47 7.23 0.90
C PRO A 18 -15.06 6.77 1.28
N LEU A 19 -14.91 6.33 2.53
CA LEU A 19 -13.67 5.82 3.09
C LEU A 19 -13.02 4.77 2.17
N ALA A 20 -11.75 4.97 1.81
CA ALA A 20 -11.06 4.08 0.88
C ALA A 20 -10.62 2.77 1.56
N LEU A 21 -9.91 2.88 2.70
CA LEU A 21 -9.43 1.72 3.46
C LEU A 21 -9.81 1.88 4.92
N SER A 22 -10.74 1.03 5.38
CA SER A 22 -11.13 0.96 6.77
C SER A 22 -10.11 0.20 7.61
N HIS A 23 -9.89 0.69 8.83
CA HIS A 23 -9.37 -0.16 9.90
C HIS A 23 -10.41 -1.20 10.34
N ASP A 24 -9.97 -2.18 11.11
CA ASP A 24 -10.81 -3.20 11.73
C ASP A 24 -10.38 -3.41 13.18
N ASP A 25 -10.84 -4.48 13.81
CA ASP A 25 -10.52 -4.80 15.21
C ASP A 25 -9.05 -5.16 15.42
N GLU A 26 -8.37 -5.67 14.40
CA GLU A 26 -7.00 -6.20 14.48
C GLU A 26 -5.96 -5.12 14.19
N GLU A 27 -6.17 -4.33 13.14
CA GLU A 27 -5.19 -3.37 12.63
C GLU A 27 -5.76 -1.97 12.37
N MET A 28 -4.88 -0.98 12.46
CA MET A 28 -5.06 0.34 11.88
C MET A 28 -4.34 0.43 10.53
N VAL A 29 -4.91 1.20 9.60
CA VAL A 29 -4.33 1.47 8.29
C VAL A 29 -3.53 2.78 8.38
N PHE A 30 -2.21 2.66 8.56
CA PHE A 30 -1.29 3.79 8.61
C PHE A 30 -0.88 4.23 7.20
N SER A 31 0.00 5.23 7.12
CA SER A 31 0.49 5.81 5.87
C SER A 31 1.05 4.78 4.89
N GLY A 32 1.19 5.21 3.65
CA GLY A 32 1.67 4.39 2.56
C GLY A 32 1.64 5.13 1.23
N SER A 33 1.59 4.36 0.15
CA SER A 33 1.55 4.89 -1.21
C SER A 33 0.64 4.03 -2.09
N ALA A 34 0.34 4.52 -3.30
CA ALA A 34 -0.38 3.76 -4.31
C ALA A 34 0.37 3.78 -5.64
N VAL A 35 0.23 2.70 -6.41
CA VAL A 35 0.78 2.53 -7.77
C VAL A 35 -0.29 1.98 -8.70
N VAL A 36 -0.09 2.14 -10.00
CA VAL A 36 -0.88 1.43 -11.02
C VAL A 36 -0.02 0.28 -11.56
N ASP A 37 -0.50 -0.96 -11.42
CA ASP A 37 0.18 -2.17 -11.88
C ASP A 37 -0.21 -2.48 -13.32
N TRP A 38 0.33 -1.69 -14.25
CA TRP A 38 -0.01 -1.74 -15.68
C TRP A 38 0.14 -3.12 -16.32
N ASP A 39 1.15 -3.89 -15.90
CA ASP A 39 1.44 -5.21 -16.43
C ASP A 39 0.72 -6.34 -15.67
N ASN A 40 -0.10 -6.00 -14.67
CA ASN A 40 -0.79 -6.93 -13.79
C ASN A 40 0.16 -7.94 -13.14
N THR A 41 1.33 -7.46 -12.70
CA THR A 41 2.37 -8.29 -12.04
C THR A 41 1.87 -8.91 -10.73
N THR A 42 0.90 -8.28 -10.07
CA THR A 42 0.24 -8.77 -8.86
C THR A 42 -0.80 -9.86 -9.15
N GLY A 43 -1.36 -9.89 -10.36
CA GLY A 43 -2.52 -10.71 -10.70
C GLY A 43 -3.85 -10.24 -10.09
N PHE A 44 -3.94 -9.02 -9.54
CA PHE A 44 -5.18 -8.50 -8.92
C PHE A 44 -6.21 -7.97 -9.92
N GLY A 45 -5.81 -7.71 -11.16
CA GLY A 45 -6.69 -7.26 -12.23
C GLY A 45 -6.35 -7.96 -13.53
N THR A 46 -6.28 -7.20 -14.63
CA THR A 46 -5.90 -7.70 -15.95
C THR A 46 -5.08 -6.64 -16.68
N LYS A 47 -4.39 -7.00 -17.77
CA LYS A 47 -3.70 -5.98 -18.60
C LYS A 47 -4.66 -4.96 -19.24
N ALA A 48 -5.91 -5.36 -19.52
CA ALA A 48 -6.93 -4.47 -20.09
C ALA A 48 -7.58 -3.56 -19.02
N ASN A 49 -7.63 -4.01 -17.76
CA ASN A 49 -8.08 -3.25 -16.62
C ASN A 49 -7.05 -3.39 -15.47
N PRO A 50 -5.93 -2.67 -15.56
CA PRO A 50 -4.84 -2.79 -14.60
C PRO A 50 -5.28 -2.29 -13.23
N PRO A 51 -4.93 -3.00 -12.15
CA PRO A 51 -5.35 -2.61 -10.81
C PRO A 51 -4.54 -1.41 -10.31
N MET A 52 -5.20 -0.58 -9.51
CA MET A 52 -4.49 0.29 -8.56
C MET A 52 -4.15 -0.54 -7.32
N VAL A 53 -2.94 -0.40 -6.80
CA VAL A 53 -2.48 -1.13 -5.62
C VAL A 53 -1.99 -0.14 -4.58
N ALA A 54 -2.60 -0.16 -3.41
CA ALA A 54 -2.17 0.56 -2.22
C ALA A 54 -1.25 -0.33 -1.41
N ILE A 55 -0.09 0.20 -1.06
CA ILE A 55 0.88 -0.41 -0.16
C ILE A 55 0.89 0.45 1.10
N TYR A 56 0.52 -0.14 2.23
CA TYR A 56 0.28 0.59 3.47
C TYR A 56 0.89 -0.14 4.66
N THR A 57 1.09 0.59 5.75
CA THR A 57 1.48 -0.02 7.02
C THR A 57 0.25 -0.50 7.79
N SER A 58 0.17 -1.81 8.02
CA SER A 58 -0.69 -2.40 9.04
C SER A 58 -0.07 -2.15 10.42
N ALA A 59 -0.71 -1.27 11.20
CA ALA A 59 -0.33 -1.05 12.59
C ALA A 59 -1.26 -1.86 13.50
N TYR A 60 -0.79 -3.03 13.94
CA TYR A 60 -1.57 -3.95 14.76
C TYR A 60 -1.83 -3.38 16.14
N LYS A 61 -3.08 -3.43 16.58
CA LYS A 61 -3.48 -2.90 17.90
C LYS A 61 -2.86 -3.72 19.04
N ASN A 62 -2.74 -5.02 18.85
CA ASN A 62 -2.07 -5.90 19.80
C ASN A 62 -0.55 -5.80 19.64
N GLY A 63 0.15 -5.39 20.69
CA GLY A 63 1.61 -5.30 20.72
C GLY A 63 2.23 -4.15 19.92
N GLY A 64 1.45 -3.43 19.10
CA GLY A 64 1.92 -2.25 18.34
C GLY A 64 2.79 -2.57 17.14
N LYS A 65 2.80 -3.82 16.68
CA LYS A 65 3.60 -4.28 15.53
C LYS A 65 3.22 -3.52 14.26
N GLN A 66 4.21 -3.16 13.45
CA GLN A 66 4.04 -2.51 12.17
C GLN A 66 4.56 -3.43 11.06
N ALA A 67 3.71 -3.75 10.08
CA ALA A 67 4.03 -4.58 8.91
C ALA A 67 3.52 -3.91 7.63
N GLN A 68 4.02 -4.31 6.46
CA GLN A 68 3.56 -3.78 5.18
C GLN A 68 2.53 -4.70 4.54
N SER A 69 1.43 -4.12 4.10
CA SER A 69 0.25 -4.80 3.57
C SER A 69 -0.20 -4.17 2.26
N LEU A 70 -0.99 -4.92 1.50
CA LEU A 70 -1.53 -4.51 0.22
C LEU A 70 -3.06 -4.41 0.26
N ALA A 71 -3.60 -3.46 -0.48
CA ALA A 71 -4.97 -3.47 -0.93
C ALA A 71 -5.02 -3.11 -2.41
N TYR A 72 -6.04 -3.55 -3.13
CA TYR A 72 -6.16 -3.29 -4.56
C TYR A 72 -7.55 -2.82 -4.94
N SER A 73 -7.61 -2.10 -6.06
CA SER A 73 -8.83 -1.59 -6.67
C SER A 73 -8.80 -1.87 -8.17
N THR A 74 -9.92 -2.36 -8.71
CA THR A 74 -10.14 -2.59 -10.15
C THR A 74 -11.22 -1.66 -10.72
N ASP A 75 -11.66 -0.68 -9.92
CA ASP A 75 -12.68 0.31 -10.26
C ASP A 75 -12.15 1.75 -10.21
N ARG A 76 -10.84 1.93 -10.49
CA ARG A 76 -10.13 3.22 -10.50
C ARG A 76 -10.09 3.87 -9.11
N GLY A 77 -9.83 3.08 -8.07
CA GLY A 77 -9.62 3.53 -6.70
C GLY A 77 -10.90 3.87 -5.94
N ARG A 78 -12.10 3.48 -6.43
CA ARG A 78 -13.37 3.83 -5.79
C ARG A 78 -13.72 2.89 -4.65
N THR A 79 -13.42 1.61 -4.82
CA THR A 79 -13.46 0.61 -3.75
C THR A 79 -12.14 -0.13 -3.68
N TRP A 80 -11.80 -0.58 -2.48
CA TRP A 80 -10.54 -1.27 -2.21
C TRP A 80 -10.77 -2.58 -1.49
N THR A 81 -10.02 -3.61 -1.87
CA THR A 81 -10.04 -4.93 -1.24
C THR A 81 -8.66 -5.21 -0.65
N LYS A 82 -8.60 -5.50 0.66
CA LYS A 82 -7.37 -5.95 1.32
C LYS A 82 -6.92 -7.28 0.71
N TYR A 83 -5.62 -7.43 0.45
CA TYR A 83 -5.08 -8.69 -0.03
C TYR A 83 -5.14 -9.76 1.06
N GLN A 84 -5.68 -10.94 0.72
CA GLN A 84 -5.85 -12.04 1.68
C GLN A 84 -4.52 -12.58 2.25
N GLY A 85 -3.42 -12.42 1.51
CA GLY A 85 -2.08 -12.83 1.96
C GLY A 85 -1.33 -11.77 2.76
N ASN A 86 -2.02 -10.76 3.30
CA ASN A 86 -1.37 -9.77 4.16
C ASN A 86 -0.95 -10.35 5.52
N PRO A 87 0.12 -9.80 6.15
CA PRO A 87 1.02 -8.78 5.59
C PRO A 87 2.01 -9.40 4.58
N VAL A 88 2.49 -8.60 3.61
CA VAL A 88 3.50 -9.05 2.63
C VAL A 88 4.93 -8.93 3.16
N ILE A 89 5.18 -8.01 4.10
CA ILE A 89 6.48 -7.88 4.76
C ILE A 89 6.28 -7.62 6.24
N ASP A 90 6.77 -8.52 7.08
CA ASP A 90 6.83 -8.38 8.53
C ASP A 90 8.24 -8.68 9.03
N ILE A 91 8.80 -7.79 9.85
CA ILE A 91 10.11 -7.94 10.48
C ILE A 91 10.04 -7.99 12.01
N GLY A 92 8.84 -8.08 12.58
CA GLY A 92 8.60 -8.12 14.03
C GLY A 92 8.87 -6.80 14.75
N SER A 93 8.83 -5.66 14.06
CA SER A 93 9.16 -4.34 14.61
C SER A 93 7.91 -3.51 14.88
N ASN A 94 7.97 -2.68 15.93
CA ASN A 94 6.95 -1.65 16.22
C ASN A 94 7.25 -0.30 15.54
N ASN A 95 8.35 -0.20 14.79
CA ASN A 95 8.81 1.02 14.13
C ASN A 95 9.28 0.73 12.69
N PHE A 96 8.38 0.15 11.89
CA PHE A 96 8.62 -0.24 10.50
C PHE A 96 7.45 0.17 9.63
N ARG A 97 7.54 1.32 8.95
CA ARG A 97 6.36 1.97 8.36
C ARG A 97 6.64 2.91 7.19
N ASP A 98 5.56 3.40 6.62
CA ASP A 98 5.50 4.45 5.61
C ASP A 98 6.11 4.02 4.25
N PRO A 99 5.59 2.95 3.62
CA PRO A 99 6.14 2.42 2.39
C PRO A 99 5.82 3.33 1.20
N LYS A 100 6.87 3.80 0.52
CA LYS A 100 6.78 4.44 -0.81
C LYS A 100 7.26 3.47 -1.87
N VAL A 101 6.38 3.11 -2.81
CA VAL A 101 6.67 2.18 -3.89
C VAL A 101 6.63 2.87 -5.25
N GLN A 102 7.51 2.43 -6.15
CA GLN A 102 7.52 2.82 -7.57
C GLN A 102 8.04 1.68 -8.45
N TRP A 103 7.67 1.69 -9.73
CA TRP A 103 8.30 0.79 -10.71
C TRP A 103 9.70 1.31 -11.06
N TYR A 104 10.71 0.43 -10.99
CA TYR A 104 12.08 0.75 -11.36
C TYR A 104 12.43 0.02 -12.66
N ALA A 105 12.32 0.76 -13.78
CA ALA A 105 12.51 0.24 -15.12
C ALA A 105 13.87 -0.47 -15.36
N PRO A 106 15.02 0.01 -14.82
CA PRO A 106 16.31 -0.64 -15.06
C PRO A 106 16.39 -2.10 -14.59
N THR A 107 15.74 -2.44 -13.48
CA THR A 107 15.70 -3.82 -12.94
C THR A 107 14.39 -4.54 -13.22
N LYS A 108 13.43 -3.88 -13.87
CA LYS A 108 12.06 -4.37 -14.12
C LYS A 108 11.45 -4.92 -12.84
N SER A 109 11.44 -4.12 -11.78
CA SER A 109 10.89 -4.52 -10.48
C SER A 109 10.28 -3.32 -9.77
N TRP A 110 9.36 -3.59 -8.85
CA TRP A 110 8.91 -2.64 -7.87
C TRP A 110 10.03 -2.37 -6.87
N LEU A 111 10.29 -1.10 -6.58
CA LEU A 111 11.22 -0.65 -5.55
C LEU A 111 10.41 0.02 -4.44
N MET A 112 10.55 -0.48 -3.22
CA MET A 112 9.96 0.09 -2.02
C MET A 112 11.04 0.75 -1.17
N THR A 113 10.80 1.97 -0.72
CA THR A 113 11.50 2.61 0.39
C THR A 113 10.60 2.63 1.62
N VAL A 114 11.13 2.25 2.78
CA VAL A 114 10.36 2.16 4.03
C VAL A 114 11.22 2.57 5.22
N SER A 115 10.60 3.18 6.23
CA SER A 115 11.28 3.72 7.40
C SER A 115 11.44 2.68 8.51
N LEU A 116 12.66 2.52 9.03
CA LEU A 116 12.96 1.88 10.31
C LEU A 116 13.14 2.99 11.34
N SER A 117 12.02 3.54 11.81
CA SER A 117 12.00 4.89 12.37
C SER A 117 12.81 5.01 13.66
N ALA A 118 12.85 3.96 14.48
CA ALA A 118 13.66 3.94 15.70
C ALA A 118 15.17 3.75 15.44
N GLU A 119 15.54 3.24 14.26
CA GLU A 119 16.94 3.02 13.88
C GLU A 119 17.53 4.17 13.06
N HIS A 120 16.71 5.16 12.69
CA HIS A 120 17.08 6.28 11.81
C HIS A 120 17.60 5.80 10.44
N LYS A 121 16.97 4.75 9.89
CA LYS A 121 17.34 4.17 8.59
C LYS A 121 16.16 4.13 7.63
N VAL A 122 16.47 4.26 6.35
CA VAL A 122 15.58 3.88 5.25
C VAL A 122 16.06 2.55 4.69
N ARG A 123 15.14 1.60 4.56
CA ARG A 123 15.42 0.31 3.93
C ARG A 123 14.80 0.27 2.54
N PHE A 124 15.51 -0.36 1.61
CA PHE A 124 15.05 -0.60 0.25
C PHE A 124 14.71 -2.08 0.08
N TYR A 125 13.56 -2.37 -0.53
CA TYR A 125 13.16 -3.72 -0.95
C TYR A 125 12.82 -3.69 -2.43
N SER A 126 13.06 -4.80 -3.14
CA SER A 126 12.65 -4.97 -4.52
C SER A 126 11.75 -6.18 -4.67
N SER A 127 10.69 -6.07 -5.47
CA SER A 127 9.76 -7.17 -5.73
C SER A 127 9.39 -7.23 -7.21
N LYS A 128 9.11 -8.44 -7.73
CA LYS A 128 8.58 -8.61 -9.08
C LYS A 128 7.05 -8.51 -9.14
N ASN A 129 6.36 -8.67 -8.02
CA ASN A 129 4.90 -8.84 -7.97
C ASN A 129 4.23 -8.11 -6.78
N LEU A 130 4.97 -7.25 -6.07
CA LEU A 130 4.58 -6.56 -4.82
C LEU A 130 4.36 -7.47 -3.59
N LYS A 131 4.43 -8.79 -3.74
CA LYS A 131 4.14 -9.77 -2.68
C LYS A 131 5.41 -10.40 -2.11
N ASP A 132 6.35 -10.75 -2.99
CA ASP A 132 7.60 -11.47 -2.68
C ASP A 132 8.85 -10.63 -2.95
#